data_AF-A0A1X6P007-F1
#
_entry.id   AF-A0A1X6P007-F1
#
_cell.length_a   1.000
_cell.length_b   1.000
_cell.length_c   1.000
_cell.angle_alpha   90.00
_cell.angle_beta   90.00
_cell.angle_gamma   90.00
#
_symmetry.space_group_name_H-M   'P 1'
#
loop_
_entity.id
_entity.type
_entity.pdbx_description
1 polymer ?
#
loop_
_entity_poly.entity_id
_entity_poly.type
_entity_poly.pdbx_seq_one_letter_code
_entity_poly.pdbx_strand_id
1 'polypeptide(L)'
;MDIDEIKVTLAGLSARDAEREELVSALRREASVAQSLLSSFQGIRQALEREGECSRGKDLQDCRLSSLLCRLPRCPPSPRGDKDGERVKLSIMQVCSREAFTQFVRRAGLQLVSGWGGAVRTTCVARVDGPLMVLSAVGVPTELTSACLSATFVRRNGNKVRRTLVHCHVDGNGKEWFLLGWAHDGQRVRVAVRETEEFDASIGGFSCELAVQVVDARDVPDGPKDASGIVWKANSSAGVVDGALNKIGNVTITLPVYTEEGHGTGLSSLL
;
A
#
# COMPACT_ATOMS: atom_id res chain seq x y z
N MET A 1 74.78 -14.93 48.11
CA MET A 1 74.19 -14.82 46.77
C MET A 1 75.02 -13.80 46.02
N ASP A 2 75.63 -14.20 44.92
CA ASP A 2 76.61 -13.39 44.20
C ASP A 2 75.89 -12.33 43.35
N ILE A 3 76.50 -11.15 43.19
CA ILE A 3 75.89 -10.04 42.44
C ILE A 3 75.62 -10.45 40.98
N ASP A 4 76.45 -11.32 40.43
CA ASP A 4 76.28 -11.80 39.06
C ASP A 4 75.14 -12.81 38.91
N GLU A 5 74.85 -13.60 39.95
CA GLU A 5 73.70 -14.52 39.99
C GLU A 5 72.37 -13.73 40.01
N ILE A 6 72.34 -12.61 40.73
CA ILE A 6 71.21 -11.67 40.73
C ILE A 6 70.99 -11.07 39.33
N LYS A 7 72.07 -10.63 38.65
CA LYS A 7 71.98 -10.05 37.30
C LYS A 7 71.43 -11.04 36.27
N VAL A 8 71.89 -12.30 36.31
CA VAL A 8 71.40 -13.35 35.41
C VAL A 8 69.92 -13.62 35.64
N THR A 9 69.50 -13.71 36.91
CA THR A 9 68.10 -13.94 37.28
C THR A 9 67.20 -12.78 36.85
N LEU A 10 67.66 -11.53 37.02
CA LEU A 10 66.95 -10.33 36.60
C LEU A 10 66.81 -10.24 35.08
N ALA A 11 67.86 -10.58 34.33
CA ALA A 11 67.81 -10.64 32.87
C ALA A 11 66.82 -11.71 32.38
N GLY A 12 66.79 -12.88 33.01
CA GLY A 12 65.83 -13.94 32.70
C GLY A 12 64.38 -13.56 33.00
N LEU A 13 64.15 -12.85 34.11
CA LEU A 13 62.82 -12.32 34.44
C LEU A 13 62.38 -11.23 33.46
N SER A 14 63.29 -10.32 33.08
CA SER A 14 62.99 -9.27 32.11
C SER A 14 62.65 -9.82 30.72
N ALA A 15 63.32 -10.89 30.27
CA ALA A 15 63.02 -11.54 29.00
C ALA A 15 61.63 -12.21 29.02
N ARG A 16 61.29 -12.88 30.12
CA ARG A 16 59.95 -13.50 30.30
C ARG A 16 58.84 -12.46 30.41
N ASP A 17 59.13 -11.30 31.01
CA ASP A 17 58.17 -10.20 31.10
C ASP A 17 57.91 -9.58 29.73
N ALA A 18 58.95 -9.39 28.92
CA ALA A 18 58.82 -8.94 27.52
C ALA A 18 58.01 -9.92 26.66
N GLU A 19 58.27 -11.23 26.77
CA GLU A 19 57.52 -12.28 26.06
C GLU A 19 56.04 -12.29 26.50
N ARG A 20 55.78 -12.09 27.79
CA ARG A 20 54.42 -12.03 28.33
C ARG A 20 53.66 -10.80 27.85
N GLU A 21 54.31 -9.64 27.79
CA GLU A 21 53.72 -8.42 27.23
C GLU A 21 53.39 -8.58 25.74
N GLU A 22 54.25 -9.24 24.97
CA GLU A 22 53.99 -9.54 23.56
C GLU A 22 52.75 -10.45 23.40
N LEU A 23 52.66 -11.52 24.20
CA LEU A 23 51.49 -12.41 24.24
C LEU A 23 50.20 -11.69 24.63
N VAL A 24 50.25 -10.83 25.66
CA VAL A 24 49.10 -10.02 26.09
C VAL A 24 48.68 -9.06 24.97
N SER A 25 49.63 -8.46 24.25
CA SER A 25 49.35 -7.59 23.12
C SER A 25 48.66 -8.34 21.96
N ALA A 26 49.07 -9.59 21.70
CA ALA A 26 48.49 -10.44 20.67
C ALA A 26 47.06 -10.85 21.03
N LEU A 27 46.84 -11.32 22.26
CA LEU A 27 45.51 -11.67 22.75
C LEU A 27 44.54 -10.48 22.76
N ARG A 28 45.02 -9.27 23.08
CA ARG A 28 44.19 -8.05 23.00
C ARG A 28 43.78 -7.74 21.55
N ARG A 29 44.68 -7.93 20.60
CA ARG A 29 44.37 -7.76 19.16
C ARG A 29 43.33 -8.79 18.71
N GLU A 30 43.49 -10.06 19.07
CA GLU A 30 42.52 -11.11 18.77
C GLU A 30 41.15 -10.85 19.41
N ALA A 31 41.12 -10.42 20.67
CA ALA A 31 39.89 -10.05 21.36
C ALA A 31 39.16 -8.89 20.66
N SER A 32 39.91 -7.88 20.18
CA SER A 32 39.35 -6.77 19.40
C SER A 32 38.73 -7.25 18.09
N VAL A 33 39.38 -8.18 17.38
CA VAL A 33 38.85 -8.77 16.14
C VAL A 33 37.59 -9.59 16.44
N ALA A 34 37.62 -10.42 17.49
CA ALA A 34 36.46 -11.20 17.90
C ALA A 34 35.26 -10.31 18.27
N GLN A 35 35.50 -9.21 18.98
CA GLN A 35 34.45 -8.25 19.34
C GLN A 35 33.87 -7.53 18.12
N SER A 36 34.72 -7.17 17.15
CA SER A 36 34.26 -6.62 15.87
C SER A 36 33.38 -7.62 15.11
N LEU A 37 33.79 -8.89 15.03
CA LEU A 37 33.01 -9.95 14.38
C LEU A 37 31.66 -10.15 15.08
N LEU A 38 31.63 -10.22 16.42
CA LEU A 38 30.40 -10.30 17.21
C LEU A 38 29.45 -9.15 16.91
N SER A 39 29.96 -7.92 16.83
CA SER A 39 29.13 -6.75 16.49
C SER A 39 28.54 -6.85 15.07
N SER A 40 29.33 -7.35 14.11
CA SER A 40 28.87 -7.56 12.72
C SER A 40 27.81 -8.66 12.66
N PHE A 41 27.99 -9.79 13.36
CA PHE A 41 26.99 -10.85 13.45
C PHE A 41 25.69 -10.36 14.10
N GLN A 42 25.77 -9.55 15.15
CA GLN A 42 24.58 -8.94 15.74
C GLN A 42 23.87 -8.00 14.76
N GLY A 43 24.62 -7.22 13.99
CA GLY A 43 24.07 -6.37 12.92
C GLY A 43 23.36 -7.18 11.84
N ILE A 44 23.99 -8.25 11.35
CA ILE A 44 23.39 -9.17 10.36
C ILE A 44 22.14 -9.82 10.94
N ARG A 45 22.18 -10.32 12.18
CA ARG A 45 21.03 -10.94 12.81
C ARG A 45 19.86 -9.97 12.96
N GLN A 46 20.12 -8.73 13.37
CA GLN A 46 19.08 -7.68 13.44
C GLN A 46 18.51 -7.35 12.07
N ALA A 47 19.33 -7.32 11.01
CA ALA A 47 18.84 -7.11 9.66
C ALA A 47 17.96 -8.28 9.19
N LEU A 48 18.38 -9.52 9.46
CA LEU A 48 17.63 -10.72 9.12
C LEU A 48 16.31 -10.84 9.90
N GLU A 49 16.33 -10.48 11.18
CA GLU A 49 15.14 -10.36 12.03
C GLU A 49 14.17 -9.33 11.45
N ARG A 50 14.65 -8.15 11.04
CA ARG A 50 13.82 -7.11 10.39
C ARG A 50 13.25 -7.54 9.04
N GLU A 51 14.00 -8.28 8.23
CA GLU A 51 13.53 -8.84 6.96
C GLU A 51 12.46 -9.92 7.20
N GLY A 52 12.70 -10.82 8.17
CA GLY A 52 11.72 -11.82 8.62
C GLY A 52 10.44 -11.18 9.16
N GLU A 53 10.58 -10.10 9.93
CA GLU A 53 9.49 -9.27 10.46
C GLU A 53 8.70 -8.51 9.38
N CYS A 54 9.14 -8.49 8.10
CA CYS A 54 8.41 -7.85 7.01
C CYS A 54 7.95 -8.81 5.90
N SER A 55 8.33 -10.09 6.00
CA SER A 55 8.03 -11.13 5.00
C SER A 55 6.53 -11.29 4.77
N ARG A 56 5.73 -11.40 5.83
CA ARG A 56 4.27 -11.59 5.73
C ARG A 56 3.56 -10.41 5.07
N GLY A 57 4.02 -9.19 5.34
CA GLY A 57 3.51 -7.98 4.69
C GLY A 57 3.83 -7.93 3.20
N LYS A 58 5.02 -8.40 2.81
CA LYS A 58 5.42 -8.54 1.40
C LYS A 58 4.60 -9.61 0.70
N ASP A 59 4.43 -10.79 1.29
CA ASP A 59 3.62 -11.86 0.71
C ASP A 59 2.17 -11.40 0.49
N LEU A 60 1.62 -10.65 1.45
CA LEU A 60 0.30 -10.05 1.31
C LEU A 60 0.25 -9.03 0.16
N GLN A 61 1.28 -8.18 0.02
CA GLN A 61 1.41 -7.23 -1.08
C GLN A 61 1.44 -7.97 -2.44
N ASP A 62 2.30 -8.98 -2.58
CA ASP A 62 2.49 -9.73 -3.82
C ASP A 62 1.21 -10.51 -4.20
N CYS A 63 0.53 -11.12 -3.23
CA CYS A 63 -0.78 -11.75 -3.43
C CYS A 63 -1.84 -10.75 -3.93
N ARG A 64 -1.80 -9.51 -3.41
CA ARG A 64 -2.73 -8.45 -3.78
C ARG A 64 -2.46 -7.91 -5.17
N LEU A 65 -1.20 -7.68 -5.49
CA LEU A 65 -0.77 -7.32 -6.83
C LEU A 65 -1.26 -8.35 -7.85
N SER A 66 -0.97 -9.62 -7.62
CA SER A 66 -1.40 -10.72 -8.50
C SER A 66 -2.92 -10.76 -8.66
N SER A 67 -3.68 -10.67 -7.55
CA SER A 67 -5.14 -10.66 -7.59
C SER A 67 -5.70 -9.49 -8.40
N LEU A 68 -5.10 -8.30 -8.25
CA LEU A 68 -5.52 -7.08 -8.91
C LEU A 68 -5.18 -7.10 -10.40
N LEU A 69 -3.97 -7.52 -10.76
CA LEU A 69 -3.56 -7.76 -12.15
C LEU A 69 -4.33 -8.90 -12.83
N CYS A 70 -4.92 -9.83 -12.07
CA CYS A 70 -5.83 -10.84 -12.63
C CYS A 70 -7.26 -10.31 -12.88
N ARG A 71 -7.66 -9.26 -12.16
CA ARG A 71 -9.04 -8.73 -12.17
C ARG A 71 -9.19 -7.53 -13.09
N LEU A 72 -8.25 -6.59 -13.07
CA LEU A 72 -8.32 -5.38 -13.90
C LEU A 72 -8.34 -5.70 -15.41
N PRO A 73 -7.58 -6.64 -15.97
CA PRO A 73 -7.65 -6.89 -17.41
C PRO A 73 -8.97 -7.52 -17.89
N ARG A 74 -9.92 -7.81 -17.01
CA ARG A 74 -11.21 -8.38 -17.39
C ARG A 74 -12.15 -7.29 -17.87
N CYS A 75 -12.70 -7.48 -19.07
CA CYS A 75 -13.71 -6.61 -19.65
C CYS A 75 -14.92 -6.49 -18.72
N PRO A 76 -15.36 -5.27 -18.37
CA PRO A 76 -16.56 -5.07 -17.55
C PRO A 76 -17.81 -5.69 -18.20
N PRO A 77 -18.70 -6.30 -17.40
CA PRO A 77 -19.96 -6.84 -17.91
C PRO A 77 -20.81 -5.72 -18.51
N SER A 78 -21.70 -6.05 -19.45
CA SER A 78 -22.73 -5.13 -19.92
C SER A 78 -23.62 -4.72 -18.74
N PRO A 79 -23.95 -3.43 -18.56
CA PRO A 79 -24.90 -3.00 -17.55
C PRO A 79 -26.24 -3.73 -17.75
N ARG A 80 -26.72 -4.46 -16.74
CA ARG A 80 -28.00 -5.17 -16.74
C ARG A 80 -29.00 -4.38 -15.90
N GLY A 81 -29.40 -3.20 -16.40
CA GLY A 81 -30.42 -2.33 -15.80
C GLY A 81 -29.97 -1.53 -14.57
N ASP A 82 -30.88 -0.68 -14.07
CA ASP A 82 -30.67 0.33 -13.01
C ASP A 82 -30.07 -0.18 -11.69
N LYS A 83 -30.17 -1.49 -11.40
CA LYS A 83 -29.70 -2.07 -10.14
C LYS A 83 -28.21 -2.41 -10.12
N ASP A 84 -27.48 -2.22 -11.22
CA ASP A 84 -26.04 -2.52 -11.30
C ASP A 84 -25.15 -1.47 -10.59
N GLY A 85 -25.72 -0.50 -9.85
CA GLY A 85 -24.98 0.45 -9.01
C GLY A 85 -24.04 -0.19 -7.96
N GLU A 86 -24.25 -1.46 -7.60
CA GLU A 86 -23.31 -2.23 -6.76
C GLU A 86 -22.00 -2.61 -7.48
N ARG A 87 -21.94 -2.56 -8.82
CA ARG A 87 -20.75 -2.89 -9.62
C ARG A 87 -19.77 -1.72 -9.80
N VAL A 88 -20.05 -0.57 -9.19
CA VAL A 88 -19.21 0.66 -9.27
C VAL A 88 -17.91 0.52 -8.46
N LYS A 89 -17.65 -0.61 -7.79
CA LYS A 89 -16.42 -0.83 -7.03
C LYS A 89 -15.82 -2.20 -7.28
N LEU A 90 -14.51 -2.25 -7.54
CA LEU A 90 -13.71 -3.46 -7.51
C LEU A 90 -13.26 -3.71 -6.08
N SER A 91 -13.71 -4.81 -5.47
CA SER A 91 -13.28 -5.22 -4.12
C SER A 91 -12.56 -6.57 -4.16
N ILE A 92 -11.40 -6.64 -3.52
CA ILE A 92 -10.58 -7.86 -3.44
C ILE A 92 -10.36 -8.20 -1.96
N MET A 93 -10.80 -9.40 -1.55
CA MET A 93 -10.76 -9.89 -0.18
C MET A 93 -9.83 -11.10 -0.03
N GLN A 94 -9.17 -11.23 1.13
CA GLN A 94 -8.25 -12.32 1.47
C GLN A 94 -8.09 -12.34 2.98
N VAL A 95 -7.97 -13.54 3.49
CA VAL A 95 -7.71 -13.79 4.90
C VAL A 95 -6.24 -13.50 5.21
N CYS A 96 -5.98 -12.68 6.22
CA CYS A 96 -4.62 -12.47 6.74
C CYS A 96 -4.65 -12.15 8.25
N SER A 97 -3.49 -12.29 8.90
CA SER A 97 -3.33 -11.81 10.27
C SER A 97 -3.27 -10.28 10.31
N ARG A 98 -3.67 -9.71 11.44
CA ARG A 98 -3.52 -8.26 11.70
C ARG A 98 -2.07 -7.80 11.55
N GLU A 99 -1.12 -8.65 11.96
CA GLU A 99 0.31 -8.36 11.85
C GLU A 99 0.75 -8.24 10.39
N ALA A 100 0.37 -9.21 9.53
CA ALA A 100 0.68 -9.16 8.10
C ALA A 100 0.10 -7.90 7.45
N PHE A 101 -1.13 -7.51 7.81
CA PHE A 101 -1.72 -6.26 7.37
C PHE A 101 -0.92 -5.03 7.85
N THR A 102 -0.50 -5.00 9.12
CA THR A 102 0.27 -3.87 9.67
C THR A 102 1.64 -3.74 9.01
N GLN A 103 2.31 -4.86 8.75
CA GLN A 103 3.56 -4.90 7.98
C GLN A 103 3.35 -4.40 6.55
N PHE A 104 2.27 -4.84 5.88
CA PHE A 104 1.89 -4.37 4.55
C PHE A 104 1.69 -2.85 4.52
N VAL A 105 0.91 -2.29 5.44
CA VAL A 105 0.65 -0.84 5.54
C VAL A 105 1.94 -0.07 5.75
N ARG A 106 2.80 -0.53 6.67
CA ARG A 106 4.12 0.09 6.92
C ARG A 106 5.02 0.03 5.68
N ARG A 107 5.08 -1.12 5.01
CA ARG A 107 5.87 -1.34 3.79
C ARG A 107 5.41 -0.42 2.65
N ALA A 108 4.10 -0.20 2.54
CA ALA A 108 3.50 0.70 1.57
C ALA A 108 3.63 2.19 1.95
N GLY A 109 4.25 2.53 3.08
CA GLY A 109 4.37 3.91 3.55
C GLY A 109 3.04 4.56 3.96
N LEU A 110 2.01 3.75 4.21
CA LEU A 110 0.67 4.23 4.54
C LEU A 110 0.50 4.46 6.03
N GLN A 111 -0.40 5.38 6.39
CA GLN A 111 -0.79 5.62 7.77
C GLN A 111 -2.01 4.78 8.15
N LEU A 112 -2.01 4.21 9.35
CA LEU A 112 -3.22 3.64 9.93
C LEU A 112 -4.11 4.76 10.47
N VAL A 113 -5.40 4.72 10.14
CA VAL A 113 -6.42 5.56 10.78
C VAL A 113 -6.73 4.94 12.13
N SER A 114 -6.43 5.66 13.21
CA SER A 114 -6.78 5.25 14.57
C SER A 114 -8.29 5.38 14.77
N GLY A 115 -8.97 4.24 14.93
CA GLY A 115 -10.32 4.23 15.48
C GLY A 115 -10.30 4.62 16.97
N TRP A 116 -11.48 4.89 17.53
CA TRP A 116 -11.67 5.10 18.97
C TRP A 116 -12.45 3.90 19.55
N GLY A 117 -12.10 3.43 20.74
CA GLY A 117 -12.83 2.37 21.47
C GLY A 117 -12.63 0.94 20.93
N GLY A 118 -13.62 0.07 21.18
CA GLY A 118 -13.55 -1.38 20.88
C GLY A 118 -13.35 -1.73 19.39
N ALA A 119 -13.73 -0.83 18.47
CA ALA A 119 -13.55 -0.98 17.03
C ALA A 119 -12.07 -1.09 16.60
N VAL A 120 -11.14 -0.51 17.36
CA VAL A 120 -9.68 -0.59 17.11
C VAL A 120 -9.16 -2.02 17.22
N ARG A 121 -9.83 -2.86 18.02
CA ARG A 121 -9.44 -4.26 18.21
C ARG A 121 -9.95 -5.16 17.08
N THR A 122 -10.92 -4.70 16.28
CA THR A 122 -11.62 -5.50 15.27
C THR A 122 -11.48 -4.93 13.85
N THR A 123 -11.04 -3.69 13.68
CA THR A 123 -10.91 -3.06 12.36
C THR A 123 -9.68 -2.16 12.32
N CYS A 124 -8.96 -2.21 11.21
CA CYS A 124 -7.83 -1.35 10.91
C CYS A 124 -8.01 -0.81 9.50
N VAL A 125 -7.89 0.51 9.33
CA VAL A 125 -8.06 1.17 8.04
C VAL A 125 -6.74 1.85 7.70
N ALA A 126 -6.23 1.65 6.49
CA ALA A 126 -5.13 2.46 5.97
C ALA A 126 -5.70 3.69 5.25
N ARG A 127 -5.15 4.86 5.56
CA ARG A 127 -5.48 6.10 4.86
C ARG A 127 -4.95 6.01 3.43
N VAL A 128 -5.83 6.24 2.45
CA VAL A 128 -5.49 6.25 1.03
C VAL A 128 -6.24 7.37 0.33
N ASP A 129 -5.51 8.17 -0.46
CA ASP A 129 -6.06 9.34 -1.15
C ASP A 129 -6.37 9.00 -2.62
N GLY A 130 -7.15 7.94 -2.82
CA GLY A 130 -7.66 7.54 -4.13
C GLY A 130 -6.98 6.33 -4.79
N PRO A 131 -7.39 6.00 -6.03
CA PRO A 131 -6.99 4.77 -6.73
C PRO A 131 -5.48 4.64 -6.95
N LEU A 132 -4.81 5.73 -7.31
CA LEU A 132 -3.37 5.73 -7.57
C LEU A 132 -2.56 5.29 -6.34
N MET A 133 -2.91 5.80 -5.15
CA MET A 133 -2.25 5.43 -3.91
C MET A 133 -2.47 3.96 -3.55
N VAL A 134 -3.66 3.42 -3.84
CA VAL A 134 -3.95 1.99 -3.68
C VAL A 134 -3.11 1.13 -4.62
N LEU A 135 -3.00 1.50 -5.91
CA LEU A 135 -2.17 0.80 -6.89
C LEU A 135 -0.69 0.80 -6.47
N SER A 136 -0.18 1.95 -6.04
CA SER A 136 1.18 2.08 -5.50
C SER A 136 1.39 1.22 -4.26
N ALA A 137 0.43 1.23 -3.31
CA ALA A 137 0.51 0.45 -2.08
C ALA A 137 0.57 -1.06 -2.32
N VAL A 138 -0.16 -1.58 -3.32
CA VAL A 138 -0.06 -2.99 -3.70
C VAL A 138 1.15 -3.32 -4.57
N GLY A 139 1.98 -2.33 -4.94
CA GLY A 139 3.19 -2.53 -5.72
C GLY A 139 2.96 -2.64 -7.23
N VAL A 140 1.92 -2.00 -7.78
CA VAL A 140 1.78 -1.89 -9.24
C VAL A 140 2.94 -1.06 -9.80
N PRO A 141 3.69 -1.57 -10.80
CA PRO A 141 4.75 -0.82 -11.45
C PRO A 141 4.23 0.47 -12.11
N THR A 142 5.07 1.50 -12.14
CA THR A 142 4.75 2.80 -12.75
C THR A 142 4.34 2.67 -14.21
N GLU A 143 4.94 1.73 -14.93
CA GLU A 143 4.70 1.46 -16.35
C GLU A 143 3.32 0.87 -16.60
N LEU A 144 2.74 0.17 -15.61
CA LEU A 144 1.41 -0.45 -15.68
C LEU A 144 0.32 0.41 -15.06
N THR A 145 0.70 1.50 -14.38
CA THR A 145 -0.23 2.31 -13.59
C THR A 145 -1.31 2.94 -14.47
N SER A 146 -0.96 3.49 -15.64
CA SER A 146 -1.93 4.08 -16.58
C SER A 146 -2.95 3.06 -17.08
N ALA A 147 -2.49 1.87 -17.48
CA ALA A 147 -3.35 0.76 -17.92
C ALA A 147 -4.23 0.19 -16.80
N CYS A 148 -3.77 0.27 -15.55
CA CYS A 148 -4.56 -0.09 -14.38
C CYS A 148 -5.64 0.96 -14.10
N LEU A 149 -5.29 2.25 -14.16
CA LEU A 149 -6.21 3.38 -13.96
C LEU A 149 -7.28 3.43 -15.04
N SER A 150 -6.91 3.28 -16.32
CA SER A 150 -7.86 3.26 -17.42
C SER A 150 -7.50 2.24 -18.48
N ALA A 151 -8.51 1.51 -18.96
CA ALA A 151 -8.33 0.51 -20.01
C ALA A 151 -9.57 0.45 -20.92
N THR A 152 -9.33 0.33 -22.22
CA THR A 152 -10.38 0.09 -23.23
C THR A 152 -10.47 -1.40 -23.52
N PHE A 153 -11.69 -1.90 -23.61
CA PHE A 153 -12.01 -3.29 -23.92
C PHE A 153 -12.93 -3.35 -25.13
N VAL A 154 -12.82 -4.42 -25.90
CA VAL A 154 -13.75 -4.74 -26.98
C VAL A 154 -14.58 -5.95 -26.55
N ARG A 155 -15.90 -5.78 -26.49
CA ARG A 155 -16.85 -6.86 -26.19
C ARG A 155 -17.04 -7.77 -27.41
N ARG A 156 -17.59 -8.96 -27.19
CA ARG A 156 -17.88 -9.92 -28.27
C ARG A 156 -18.80 -9.37 -29.36
N ASN A 157 -19.69 -8.43 -29.01
CA ASN A 157 -20.60 -7.77 -29.95
C ASN A 157 -19.94 -6.60 -30.72
N GLY A 158 -18.62 -6.40 -30.58
CA GLY A 158 -17.88 -5.31 -31.23
C GLY A 158 -17.90 -3.99 -30.46
N ASN A 159 -18.77 -3.84 -29.45
CA ASN A 159 -18.84 -2.60 -28.67
C ASN A 159 -17.56 -2.39 -27.88
N LYS A 160 -17.08 -1.14 -27.86
CA LYS A 160 -15.98 -0.73 -27.01
C LYS A 160 -16.54 -0.24 -25.68
N VAL A 161 -15.85 -0.58 -24.60
CA VAL A 161 -16.14 -0.06 -23.26
C VAL A 161 -14.82 0.36 -22.63
N ARG A 162 -14.79 1.52 -21.97
CA ARG A 162 -13.65 1.95 -21.19
C ARG A 162 -13.95 1.78 -19.72
N ARG A 163 -13.03 1.16 -18.98
CA ARG A 163 -13.01 1.21 -17.51
C ARG A 163 -12.09 2.35 -17.10
N THR A 164 -12.52 3.14 -16.12
CA THR A 164 -11.68 4.12 -15.44
C THR A 164 -11.83 3.97 -13.94
N LEU A 165 -10.72 3.93 -13.20
CA LEU A 165 -10.71 3.86 -11.74
C LEU A 165 -10.88 5.27 -11.18
N VAL A 166 -12.12 5.64 -10.87
CA VAL A 166 -12.48 6.96 -10.38
C VAL A 166 -13.83 6.88 -9.70
N HIS A 167 -14.00 7.64 -8.62
CA HIS A 167 -15.29 7.72 -7.96
C HIS A 167 -16.21 8.63 -8.77
N CYS A 168 -17.32 8.07 -9.26
CA CYS A 168 -18.42 8.84 -9.83
C CYS A 168 -19.54 8.94 -8.79
N HIS A 169 -20.03 10.16 -8.59
CA HIS A 169 -21.25 10.46 -7.87
C HIS A 169 -22.25 11.09 -8.85
N VAL A 170 -23.51 10.71 -8.79
CA VAL A 170 -24.58 11.30 -9.60
C VAL A 170 -25.49 12.07 -8.66
N ASP A 171 -25.61 13.38 -8.89
CA ASP A 171 -26.45 14.23 -8.03
C ASP A 171 -27.95 14.09 -8.35
N GLY A 172 -28.80 14.78 -7.57
CA GLY A 172 -30.25 14.72 -7.73
C GLY A 172 -30.78 15.23 -9.08
N ASN A 173 -29.97 15.95 -9.85
CA ASN A 173 -30.29 16.43 -11.19
C ASN A 173 -29.76 15.49 -12.29
N GLY A 174 -29.11 14.39 -11.92
CA GLY A 174 -28.49 13.46 -12.86
C GLY A 174 -27.10 13.89 -13.33
N LYS A 175 -26.49 14.93 -12.74
CA LYS A 175 -25.15 15.39 -13.12
C LYS A 175 -24.08 14.47 -12.55
N GLU A 176 -23.11 14.10 -13.38
CA GLU A 176 -22.00 13.25 -12.97
C GLU A 176 -20.84 14.07 -12.39
N TRP A 177 -20.39 13.69 -11.21
CA TRP A 177 -19.26 14.26 -10.48
C TRP A 177 -18.17 13.21 -10.32
N PHE A 178 -17.05 13.41 -11.01
CA PHE A 178 -15.90 12.50 -10.96
C PHE A 178 -14.83 13.04 -10.01
N LEU A 179 -14.59 12.37 -8.89
CA LEU A 179 -13.58 12.80 -7.93
C LEU A 179 -12.19 12.33 -8.36
N LEU A 180 -11.32 13.27 -8.72
CA LEU A 180 -9.95 13.03 -9.18
C LEU A 180 -8.95 12.97 -8.02
N GLY A 181 -9.27 13.61 -6.89
CA GLY A 181 -8.45 13.59 -5.67
C GLY A 181 -8.53 14.90 -4.89
N TRP A 182 -7.86 14.94 -3.73
CA TRP A 182 -7.75 16.14 -2.92
C TRP A 182 -6.80 17.17 -3.55
N ALA A 183 -7.12 18.45 -3.38
CA ALA A 183 -6.18 19.53 -3.67
C ALA A 183 -5.09 19.60 -2.58
N HIS A 184 -3.99 20.31 -2.86
CA HIS A 184 -2.84 20.38 -1.96
C HIS A 184 -3.14 20.95 -0.57
N ASP A 185 -4.25 21.68 -0.40
CA ASP A 185 -4.66 22.25 0.88
C ASP A 185 -5.47 21.29 1.76
N GLY A 186 -5.87 20.12 1.25
CA GLY A 186 -6.67 19.13 1.96
C GLY A 186 -8.08 19.60 2.36
N GLN A 187 -8.52 20.75 1.84
CA GLN A 187 -9.86 21.32 2.06
C GLN A 187 -10.71 21.31 0.79
N ARG A 188 -10.04 21.37 -0.36
CA ARG A 188 -10.68 21.36 -1.67
C ARG A 188 -10.45 20.04 -2.39
N VAL A 189 -11.33 19.73 -3.33
CA VAL A 189 -11.32 18.51 -4.11
C VAL A 189 -11.25 18.88 -5.59
N ARG A 190 -10.42 18.17 -6.33
CA ARG A 190 -10.39 18.21 -7.79
C ARG A 190 -11.49 17.28 -8.30
N VAL A 191 -12.45 17.84 -9.02
CA VAL A 191 -13.55 17.10 -9.65
C VAL A 191 -13.52 17.33 -11.15
N ALA A 192 -13.93 16.34 -11.93
CA ALA A 192 -14.32 16.54 -13.32
C ALA A 192 -15.84 16.50 -13.42
N VAL A 193 -16.41 17.51 -14.07
CA VAL A 193 -17.86 17.65 -14.29
C VAL A 193 -18.10 18.19 -15.69
N ARG A 194 -19.25 17.88 -16.28
CA ARG A 194 -19.73 18.55 -17.49
C ARG A 194 -20.54 19.79 -17.13
N GLU A 195 -20.63 20.74 -18.05
CA GLU A 195 -21.57 21.85 -17.92
C GLU A 195 -23.01 21.33 -18.01
N THR A 196 -23.30 20.53 -19.04
CA THR A 196 -24.55 19.80 -19.24
C THR A 196 -24.31 18.31 -19.48
N GLU A 197 -25.23 17.44 -19.02
CA GLU A 197 -25.21 15.99 -19.28
C GLU A 197 -26.05 15.62 -20.51
N GLU A 198 -26.01 16.43 -21.56
CA GLU A 198 -26.75 16.17 -22.79
C GLU A 198 -25.95 15.23 -23.70
N PHE A 199 -26.50 14.04 -23.96
CA PHE A 199 -25.91 13.07 -24.88
C PHE A 199 -26.49 13.25 -26.29
N ASP A 200 -25.64 13.62 -27.24
CA ASP A 200 -25.98 13.70 -28.65
C ASP A 200 -25.69 12.35 -29.34
N ALA A 201 -26.76 11.62 -29.63
CA ALA A 201 -26.70 10.32 -30.29
C ALA A 201 -26.14 10.39 -31.73
N SER A 202 -26.18 11.55 -32.39
CA SER A 202 -25.69 11.70 -33.76
C SER A 202 -24.16 11.68 -33.84
N ILE A 203 -23.49 12.22 -32.83
CA ILE A 203 -22.03 12.16 -32.65
C ILE A 203 -21.60 11.03 -31.71
N GLY A 204 -22.56 10.39 -31.02
CA GLY A 204 -22.33 9.30 -30.08
C GLY A 204 -21.54 9.74 -28.84
N GLY A 205 -21.79 10.96 -28.36
CA GLY A 205 -21.05 11.57 -27.26
C GLY A 205 -21.82 12.69 -26.56
N PHE A 206 -21.26 13.21 -25.47
CA PHE A 206 -21.83 14.34 -24.74
C PHE A 206 -21.56 15.66 -25.46
N SER A 207 -22.50 16.60 -25.38
CA SER A 207 -22.38 17.93 -25.99
C SER A 207 -21.32 18.80 -25.32
N CYS A 208 -21.11 18.60 -24.01
CA CYS A 208 -20.07 19.26 -23.24
C CYS A 208 -18.94 18.29 -22.87
N GLU A 209 -17.70 18.76 -22.96
CA GLU A 209 -16.54 18.02 -22.46
C GLU A 209 -16.46 18.06 -20.93
N LEU A 210 -15.74 17.10 -20.35
CA LEU A 210 -15.42 17.11 -18.92
C LEU A 210 -14.39 18.20 -18.63
N ALA A 211 -14.72 19.12 -17.73
CA ALA A 211 -13.83 20.15 -17.24
C ALA A 211 -13.40 19.87 -15.80
N VAL A 212 -12.10 20.03 -15.52
CA VAL A 212 -11.57 19.93 -14.15
C VAL A 212 -11.88 21.21 -13.38
N GLN A 213 -12.50 21.06 -12.23
CA GLN A 213 -12.79 22.14 -11.30
C GLN A 213 -12.19 21.82 -9.93
N VAL A 214 -11.82 22.86 -9.19
CA VAL A 214 -11.40 22.75 -7.79
C VAL A 214 -12.51 23.35 -6.94
N VAL A 215 -13.22 22.50 -6.21
CA VAL A 215 -14.37 22.89 -5.40
C VAL A 215 -14.09 22.65 -3.92
N ASP A 216 -14.79 23.35 -3.03
CA ASP A 216 -14.72 23.07 -1.61
C ASP A 216 -15.31 21.68 -1.34
N ALA A 217 -14.71 20.92 -0.43
CA ALA A 217 -15.18 19.57 -0.10
C ALA A 217 -16.65 19.56 0.34
N ARG A 218 -17.14 20.67 0.94
CA ARG A 218 -18.53 20.82 1.35
C ARG A 218 -19.51 20.98 0.19
N ASP A 219 -19.02 21.43 -0.96
CA ASP A 219 -19.82 21.71 -2.16
C ASP A 219 -19.96 20.46 -3.04
N VAL A 220 -19.18 19.41 -2.77
CA VAL A 220 -19.33 18.10 -3.42
C VAL A 220 -20.61 17.44 -2.88
N PRO A 221 -21.55 17.04 -3.75
CA PRO A 221 -22.76 16.34 -3.32
C PRO A 221 -22.44 15.10 -2.48
N ASP A 222 -23.13 14.93 -1.34
CA ASP A 222 -22.89 13.89 -0.32
C ASP A 222 -21.48 13.86 0.32
N GLY A 223 -20.66 14.87 0.04
CA GLY A 223 -19.27 14.99 0.46
C GLY A 223 -18.31 14.03 -0.25
N PRO A 224 -17.00 14.31 -0.25
CA PRO A 224 -16.01 13.40 -0.80
C PRO A 224 -15.93 12.15 0.07
N LYS A 225 -16.63 11.08 -0.33
CA LYS A 225 -16.51 9.77 0.30
C LYS A 225 -15.26 9.08 -0.26
N ASP A 226 -14.41 8.58 0.64
CA ASP A 226 -13.27 7.73 0.27
C ASP A 226 -13.80 6.43 -0.36
N ALA A 227 -13.96 6.43 -1.68
CA ALA A 227 -14.44 5.27 -2.42
C ALA A 227 -13.33 4.22 -2.61
N SER A 228 -12.07 4.65 -2.50
CA SER A 228 -10.90 3.78 -2.41
C SER A 228 -10.60 3.45 -0.95
N GLY A 229 -10.20 2.21 -0.66
CA GLY A 229 -9.92 1.82 0.71
C GLY A 229 -9.08 0.57 0.82
N ILE A 230 -8.29 0.50 1.89
CA ILE A 230 -7.59 -0.71 2.32
C ILE A 230 -7.94 -0.95 3.78
N VAL A 231 -8.76 -1.96 4.04
CA VAL A 231 -9.35 -2.21 5.36
C VAL A 231 -9.09 -3.63 5.77
N TRP A 232 -8.62 -3.83 6.99
CA TRP A 232 -8.59 -5.13 7.65
C TRP A 232 -9.69 -5.20 8.70
N LYS A 233 -10.45 -6.30 8.71
CA LYS A 233 -11.51 -6.55 9.70
C LYS A 233 -11.36 -7.96 10.28
N ALA A 234 -11.32 -8.06 11.60
CA ALA A 234 -11.25 -9.33 12.32
C ALA A 234 -12.46 -10.22 11.99
N ASN A 235 -12.22 -11.52 11.86
CA ASN A 235 -13.31 -12.49 11.69
C ASN A 235 -13.96 -12.75 13.06
N SER A 236 -15.26 -12.47 13.18
CA SER A 236 -16.02 -12.68 14.43
C SER A 236 -16.26 -14.14 14.77
N SER A 237 -16.05 -15.06 13.81
CA SER A 237 -16.21 -16.50 13.96
C SER A 237 -14.94 -17.23 14.44
N ALA A 238 -13.78 -16.57 14.45
CA ALA A 238 -12.58 -17.10 15.08
C ALA A 238 -12.70 -16.80 16.58
N GLY A 239 -13.10 -17.79 17.36
CA GLY A 239 -13.39 -17.70 18.79
C GLY A 239 -12.35 -16.86 19.56
N VAL A 240 -12.85 -16.10 20.53
CA VAL A 240 -12.06 -15.24 21.42
C VAL A 240 -11.08 -16.11 22.21
N VAL A 241 -9.89 -16.32 21.65
CA VAL A 241 -8.72 -16.63 22.45
C VAL A 241 -8.16 -15.29 22.87
N ASP A 242 -8.60 -14.86 24.05
CA ASP A 242 -8.22 -13.58 24.65
C ASP A 242 -6.68 -13.53 24.78
N GLY A 243 -6.08 -12.45 24.29
CA GLY A 243 -4.64 -12.18 24.43
C GLY A 243 -3.76 -12.34 23.17
N ALA A 244 -4.23 -12.91 22.06
CA ALA A 244 -3.36 -13.14 20.90
C ALA A 244 -3.24 -11.91 19.96
N LEU A 245 -1.99 -11.46 19.73
CA LEU A 245 -1.58 -10.53 18.65
C LEU A 245 -1.88 -11.06 17.23
N ASN A 246 -2.24 -12.35 17.11
CA ASN A 246 -2.44 -13.07 15.86
C ASN A 246 -3.91 -13.18 15.44
N LYS A 247 -4.72 -12.14 15.64
CA LYS A 247 -6.10 -12.13 15.15
C LYS A 247 -6.11 -12.30 13.63
N ILE A 248 -6.83 -13.31 13.16
CA ILE A 248 -7.10 -13.54 11.75
C ILE A 248 -8.33 -12.73 11.34
N GLY A 249 -8.24 -12.09 10.18
CA GLY A 249 -9.31 -11.29 9.62
C GLY A 249 -9.22 -11.23 8.11
N ASN A 250 -10.05 -10.40 7.51
CA ASN A 250 -10.08 -10.16 6.08
C ASN A 250 -9.48 -8.79 5.78
N VAL A 251 -8.48 -8.75 4.91
CA VAL A 251 -8.10 -7.51 4.22
C VAL A 251 -8.94 -7.35 2.96
N THR A 252 -9.56 -6.20 2.82
CA THR A 252 -10.32 -5.77 1.65
C THR A 252 -9.65 -4.56 1.03
N ILE A 253 -9.31 -4.67 -0.24
CA ILE A 253 -8.92 -3.54 -1.07
C ILE A 253 -10.11 -3.17 -1.95
N THR A 254 -10.49 -1.90 -1.94
CA THR A 254 -11.59 -1.36 -2.71
C THR A 254 -11.07 -0.25 -3.62
N LEU A 255 -11.45 -0.34 -4.90
CA LEU A 255 -11.19 0.67 -5.92
C LEU A 255 -12.52 1.08 -6.55
N PRO A 256 -12.81 2.37 -6.71
CA PRO A 256 -13.96 2.82 -7.49
C PRO A 256 -13.73 2.53 -8.97
N VAL A 257 -14.80 2.19 -9.67
CA VAL A 257 -14.82 1.79 -11.07
C VAL A 257 -15.97 2.50 -11.76
N TYR A 258 -15.63 3.30 -12.76
CA TYR A 258 -16.57 3.86 -13.72
C TYR A 258 -16.38 3.16 -15.07
N THR A 259 -17.47 2.93 -15.78
CA THR A 259 -17.46 2.33 -17.12
C THR A 259 -18.24 3.18 -18.09
N GLU A 260 -17.60 3.55 -19.19
CA GLU A 260 -18.18 4.35 -20.26
C GLU A 260 -18.27 3.50 -21.53
N GLU A 261 -19.43 3.47 -22.17
CA GLU A 261 -19.58 2.83 -23.48
C GLU A 261 -18.95 3.71 -24.57
N GLY A 262 -18.33 3.10 -25.57
CA GLY A 262 -17.66 3.80 -26.67
C GLY A 262 -16.18 4.11 -26.41
N HIS A 263 -15.67 5.14 -27.09
CA HIS A 263 -14.26 5.51 -27.06
C HIS A 263 -13.86 6.33 -25.82
N GLY A 264 -14.82 7.10 -25.26
CA GLY A 264 -14.83 7.64 -23.90
C GLY A 264 -13.48 8.12 -23.36
N THR A 265 -12.73 8.94 -24.11
CA THR A 265 -11.37 9.33 -23.71
C THR A 265 -11.35 10.45 -22.67
N GLY A 266 -12.44 11.23 -22.58
CA GLY A 266 -12.49 12.48 -21.82
C GLY A 266 -12.09 12.31 -20.36
N LEU A 267 -12.54 11.25 -19.69
CA LEU A 267 -12.20 11.03 -18.28
C LEU A 267 -10.77 10.50 -18.11
N SER A 268 -10.28 9.68 -19.04
CA SER A 268 -8.93 9.10 -18.97
C SER A 268 -7.82 10.11 -19.20
N SER A 269 -8.08 11.22 -19.90
CA SER A 269 -7.12 12.32 -20.07
C SER A 269 -6.97 13.22 -18.84
N LEU A 270 -7.82 13.06 -17.82
CA LEU A 270 -7.85 13.90 -16.62
C LEU A 270 -7.20 13.25 -15.40
N LEU A 271 -6.78 11.98 -15.51
CA LEU A 271 -6.13 11.19 -14.46
C LEU A 271 -4.61 11.17 -14.63
#